data_AF-A0A819K1C1-F1
#
_entry.id   AF-A0A819K1C1-F1
#
_cell.length_a   1.000
_cell.length_b   1.000
_cell.length_c   1.000
_cell.angle_alpha   90.00
_cell.angle_beta   90.00
_cell.angle_gamma   90.00
#
_symmetry.space_group_name_H-M   'P 1'
#
loop_
_entity.id
_entity.type
_entity.pdbx_description
1 polymer ?
#
loop_
_entity_poly.entity_id
_entity_poly.type
_entity_poly.pdbx_seq_one_letter_code
_entity_poly.pdbx_strand_id
1 'polypeptide(L)'
;LCYGTDLHLYDLPLQRYEHEQWSLLHEESPKNNYVFSFESIMNMFNHTATFKRHSDVPLTTQWLASIDDLLDQTYVIDVKEKTQLQKTIE
;
A
#
# COMPACT_ATOMS: atom_id res chain seq x y z
N LEU A 1 6.64 -5.12 13.47
CA LEU A 1 5.94 -4.81 12.20
C LEU A 1 6.17 -3.35 11.89
N CYS A 2 6.68 -3.04 10.71
CA CYS A 2 6.89 -1.69 10.21
C CYS A 2 5.79 -1.36 9.21
N TYR A 3 5.09 -0.25 9.42
CA TYR A 3 4.14 0.28 8.44
C TYR A 3 4.87 1.24 7.51
N GLY A 4 4.89 0.94 6.21
CA GLY A 4 5.79 1.58 5.25
C GLY A 4 5.56 3.09 5.07
N THR A 5 4.33 3.55 5.25
CA THR A 5 3.98 4.98 5.18
C THR A 5 4.63 5.79 6.30
N ASP A 6 4.67 5.22 7.51
CA ASP A 6 5.22 5.88 8.71
C ASP A 6 6.67 5.48 9.00
N LEU A 7 7.29 4.67 8.14
CA LEU A 7 8.65 4.20 8.35
C LEU A 7 9.66 5.27 7.92
N HIS A 8 10.43 5.78 8.88
CA HIS A 8 11.62 6.56 8.62
C HIS A 8 12.89 5.75 8.85
N LEU A 9 13.89 5.92 7.98
CA LEU A 9 15.14 5.14 8.02
C LEU A 9 15.95 5.36 9.31
N TYR A 10 15.82 6.54 9.94
CA TYR A 10 16.49 6.87 11.19
C TYR A 10 15.81 6.29 12.43
N ASP A 11 14.59 5.76 12.30
CA ASP A 11 13.88 5.07 13.39
C ASP A 11 14.29 3.59 13.48
N LEU A 12 15.02 3.09 12.49
CA LEU A 12 15.53 1.72 12.48
C LEU A 12 16.70 1.60 13.48
N PRO A 13 16.67 0.62 14.41
CA PRO A 13 17.73 0.48 15.39
C PRO A 13 19.05 0.14 14.69
N LEU A 14 20.15 0.75 15.18
CA LEU A 14 21.50 0.57 14.62
C LEU A 14 22.02 -0.86 14.78
N GLN A 15 21.49 -1.62 15.76
CA GLN A 15 21.82 -3.02 15.97
C GLN A 15 20.57 -3.85 15.70
N ARG A 16 20.68 -4.77 14.75
CA ARG A 16 19.69 -5.82 14.52
C ARG A 16 20.26 -7.12 15.07
N TYR A 17 19.58 -7.71 16.04
CA TYR A 17 19.96 -9.03 16.52
C TYR A 17 19.41 -10.12 15.59
N GLU A 18 20.13 -11.24 15.48
CA GLU A 18 19.76 -12.35 14.57
C GLU A 18 18.36 -12.94 14.86
N HIS A 19 17.93 -12.88 16.13
CA HIS A 19 16.63 -13.36 16.55
C HIS A 19 15.49 -12.36 16.27
N GLU A 20 15.79 -11.12 15.88
CA GLU A 20 14.78 -10.10 15.59
C GLU A 20 14.31 -10.21 14.14
N GLN A 21 13.08 -10.68 13.98
CA GLN A 21 12.41 -10.72 12.69
C GLN A 21 11.70 -9.39 12.42
N TRP A 22 11.96 -8.81 11.26
CA TRP A 22 11.28 -7.59 10.81
C TRP A 22 10.29 -7.92 9.71
N SER A 23 9.14 -7.26 9.77
CA SER A 23 8.10 -7.39 8.76
C SER A 23 7.70 -6.02 8.25
N LEU A 24 7.51 -5.90 6.95
CA LEU A 24 7.05 -4.69 6.28
C LEU A 24 5.61 -4.89 5.81
N LEU A 25 4.73 -3.98 6.21
CA LEU A 25 3.42 -3.78 5.60
C LEU A 25 3.45 -2.47 4.82
N HIS A 26 3.35 -2.54 3.49
CA HIS A 26 3.32 -1.36 2.63
C HIS A 26 2.28 -1.55 1.52
N GLU A 27 1.12 -0.94 1.71
CA GLU A 27 -0.04 -1.07 0.83
C GLU A 27 -0.14 0.05 -0.22
N GLU A 28 0.92 0.85 -0.35
CA GLU A 28 0.99 1.93 -1.32
C GLU A 28 1.99 1.63 -2.43
N SER A 29 1.98 2.47 -3.46
CA SER A 29 3.02 2.44 -4.48
C SER A 29 4.39 2.70 -3.82
N PRO A 30 5.46 2.01 -4.24
CA PRO A 30 6.83 2.35 -3.81
C PRO A 30 7.24 3.76 -4.26
N LYS A 31 6.46 4.44 -5.12
CA LYS A 31 6.66 5.85 -5.45
C LYS A 31 6.32 6.80 -4.29
N ASN A 32 5.42 6.40 -3.39
CA ASN A 32 5.05 7.23 -2.24
C ASN A 32 6.17 7.28 -1.21
N ASN A 33 6.86 6.16 -1.01
CA ASN A 33 8.09 6.10 -0.24
C ASN A 33 9.20 5.45 -1.06
N TYR A 34 9.95 6.28 -1.79
CA TYR A 34 10.92 5.85 -2.80
C TYR A 34 12.02 4.93 -2.25
N VAL A 35 12.26 4.93 -0.93
CA VAL A 35 13.25 4.06 -0.29
C VAL A 35 12.97 2.58 -0.53
N PHE A 36 11.68 2.20 -0.65
CA PHE A 36 11.28 0.83 -0.94
C PHE A 36 11.48 0.42 -2.41
N SER A 37 11.93 1.34 -3.27
CA SER A 37 12.36 1.00 -4.62
C SER A 37 13.78 0.42 -4.65
N PHE A 38 14.53 0.49 -3.55
CA PHE A 38 15.87 -0.07 -3.44
C PHE A 38 15.84 -1.47 -2.83
N GLU A 39 16.46 -2.43 -3.51
CA GLU A 39 16.56 -3.81 -3.04
C GLU A 39 17.27 -3.92 -1.69
N SER A 40 18.28 -3.09 -1.43
CA SER A 40 18.99 -3.05 -0.16
C SER A 40 18.07 -2.75 1.03
N ILE A 41 17.07 -1.88 0.85
CA ILE A 41 16.08 -1.56 1.88
C ILE A 41 15.08 -2.71 2.01
N MET A 42 14.58 -3.25 0.89
CA MET A 42 13.62 -4.35 0.93
C MET A 42 14.18 -5.61 1.60
N ASN A 43 15.46 -5.90 1.40
CA ASN A 43 16.15 -7.05 2.01
C ASN A 43 16.42 -6.86 3.52
N MET A 44 16.15 -5.68 4.10
CA MET A 44 16.17 -5.50 5.56
C MET A 44 15.01 -6.24 6.24
N PHE A 45 13.91 -6.49 5.54
CA PHE A 45 12.73 -7.13 6.10
C PHE A 45 12.74 -8.64 5.81
N ASN A 46 12.44 -9.46 6.82
CA ASN A 46 12.33 -10.91 6.67
C ASN A 46 11.02 -11.32 6.02
N HIS A 47 9.97 -10.54 6.26
CA HIS A 47 8.64 -10.79 5.73
C HIS A 47 8.06 -9.51 5.16
N THR A 48 7.37 -9.63 4.03
CA THR A 48 6.84 -8.50 3.29
C THR A 48 5.36 -8.71 2.93
N ALA A 49 4.57 -7.66 3.11
CA ALA A 49 3.20 -7.52 2.62
C ALA A 49 3.16 -6.29 1.70
N THR A 50 3.36 -6.49 0.39
CA THR A 50 3.40 -5.41 -0.60
C THR A 50 2.70 -5.84 -1.90
N PHE A 51 2.54 -4.91 -2.85
CA PHE A 51 2.04 -5.24 -4.20
C PHE A 51 3.01 -6.11 -5.03
N LYS A 52 4.20 -6.43 -4.53
CA LYS A 52 5.11 -7.39 -5.19
C LYS A 52 4.47 -8.78 -5.18
N ARG A 53 4.43 -9.43 -6.35
CA ARG A 53 3.91 -10.81 -6.54
C ARG A 53 4.53 -11.85 -5.58
N HIS A 54 5.80 -11.66 -5.22
CA HIS A 54 6.56 -12.59 -4.39
C HIS A 54 6.70 -12.08 -2.95
N SER A 55 5.73 -11.28 -2.48
CA SER A 55 5.62 -10.94 -1.06
C SER A 55 5.26 -12.19 -0.26
N ASP A 56 5.75 -12.30 0.97
CA ASP A 56 5.56 -13.47 1.83
C ASP A 56 4.11 -13.63 2.29
N VAL A 57 3.43 -12.50 2.47
CA VAL A 57 2.03 -12.45 2.89
C VAL A 57 1.21 -11.58 1.94
N PRO A 58 -0.08 -11.91 1.71
CA PRO A 58 -0.95 -11.10 0.88
C PRO A 58 -1.22 -9.75 1.54
N LEU A 59 -1.37 -8.70 0.73
CA LEU A 59 -1.97 -7.45 1.20
C LEU A 59 -3.43 -7.72 1.56
N THR A 60 -3.82 -7.33 2.77
CA THR A 60 -5.21 -7.30 3.17
C THR A 60 -5.95 -6.23 2.37
N THR A 61 -7.26 -6.41 2.17
CA THR A 61 -8.06 -5.40 1.46
C THR A 61 -8.15 -4.05 2.17
N GLN A 62 -7.71 -3.99 3.44
CA GLN A 62 -7.52 -2.90 4.43
C GLN A 62 -8.65 -1.87 4.59
N TRP A 63 -9.41 -1.60 3.54
CA TRP A 63 -10.53 -0.66 3.46
C TRP A 63 -11.76 -1.20 2.73
N LEU A 64 -11.66 -2.37 2.08
CA LEU A 64 -12.81 -3.00 1.45
C LEU A 64 -13.57 -3.85 2.48
N ALA A 65 -14.79 -3.43 2.84
CA ALA A 65 -15.61 -4.15 3.81
C ALA A 65 -16.26 -5.39 3.20
N SER A 66 -16.64 -5.33 1.91
CA SER A 66 -17.23 -6.45 1.20
C SER A 66 -16.95 -6.44 -0.30
N ILE A 67 -17.18 -7.57 -0.98
CA ILE A 67 -17.17 -7.60 -2.45
C ILE A 67 -18.29 -6.75 -3.04
N ASP A 68 -19.39 -6.58 -2.31
CA ASP A 68 -20.53 -5.78 -2.76
C ASP A 68 -20.11 -4.31 -2.93
N ASP A 69 -19.21 -3.80 -2.09
CA ASP A 69 -18.66 -2.44 -2.22
C ASP A 69 -17.90 -2.24 -3.55
N LEU A 70 -17.27 -3.29 -4.10
CA LEU A 70 -16.59 -3.23 -5.42
C LEU A 70 -17.56 -3.35 -6.60
N LEU A 71 -18.67 -4.06 -6.39
CA LEU A 71 -19.61 -4.38 -7.44
C LEU A 71 -20.80 -3.41 -7.48
N ASP A 72 -20.95 -2.55 -6.46
CA ASP A 72 -22.02 -1.58 -6.39
C ASP A 72 -21.94 -0.57 -7.56
N GLN A 73 -23.00 -0.53 -8.35
CA GLN A 73 -23.15 0.37 -9.49
C GLN A 73 -24.05 1.58 -9.18
N THR A 74 -24.51 1.74 -7.94
CA THR A 74 -25.48 2.79 -7.54
C THR A 74 -25.06 4.20 -7.97
N TYR A 75 -23.76 4.50 -7.94
CA TYR A 75 -23.20 5.80 -8.32
C TYR A 75 -22.40 5.77 -9.63
N VAL A 76 -22.49 4.68 -10.39
CA VAL A 76 -21.80 4.56 -11.67
C VAL A 76 -22.61 5.28 -12.74
N ILE A 77 -22.03 6.35 -13.29
CA ILE A 77 -22.61 7.16 -14.38
C ILE A 77 -21.73 7.09 -15.63
N ASP A 78 -22.32 7.30 -16.80
CA ASP A 78 -21.56 7.38 -18.04
C ASP A 78 -20.61 8.59 -18.03
N VAL A 79 -19.44 8.43 -18.66
CA VAL A 79 -18.43 9.48 -18.78
C VAL A 79 -19.00 10.76 -19.40
N LYS A 80 -19.93 10.64 -20.36
CA LYS A 80 -20.62 11.78 -20.99
C LYS A 80 -21.47 12.54 -19.99
N GLU A 81 -22.25 11.83 -19.19
CA GLU A 81 -23.10 12.42 -18.16
C GLU A 81 -22.26 13.10 -17.08
N LYS A 82 -21.20 12.44 -16.60
CA LYS A 82 -20.22 13.03 -15.68
C LYS A 82 -19.66 14.35 -16.20
N THR A 83 -19.29 14.40 -17.48
CA THR A 83 -18.71 15.59 -18.12
C THR A 83 -19.72 16.74 -18.19
N GLN A 84 -21.01 16.45 -18.40
CA GLN A 84 -22.06 17.47 -18.42
C GLN A 84 -22.34 18.01 -17.02
N LEU A 85 -22.41 17.13 -16.02
CA LEU A 85 -22.62 17.50 -14.62
C LEU A 85 -21.49 18.41 -14.10
N GLN A 86 -20.23 18.11 -14.42
CA GLN A 86 -19.09 18.97 -14.04
C GLN A 86 -19.23 20.41 -14.53
N LYS A 87 -19.71 20.61 -15.76
CA LYS A 87 -19.94 21.94 -16.35
C LYS A 87 -21.12 22.71 -15.73
N THR A 88 -21.99 22.02 -15.00
CA THR A 88 -23.17 22.63 -14.36
C THR A 88 -22.87 23.12 -12.95
N ILE A 89 -21.74 22.69 -12.38
CA ILE A 89 -21.28 23.06 -11.02
C ILE A 89 -20.31 24.26 -11.08
N GLU A 90 -19.75 24.59 -12.24
CA GLU A 90 -19.01 25.84 -12.51
C GLU A 90 -19.94 27.03 -12.75
#